data_AF-A0A0N4VWD2-F1
#
_entry.id   AF-A0A0N4VWD2-F1
#
_cell.length_a   1.000
_cell.length_b   1.000
_cell.length_c   1.000
_cell.angle_alpha   90.00
_cell.angle_beta   90.00
_cell.angle_gamma   90.00
#
_symmetry.space_group_name_H-M   'P 1'
#
loop_
_entity.id
_entity.type
_entity.pdbx_description
1 polymer ?
#
loop_
_entity_poly.entity_id
_entity_poly.type
_entity_poly.pdbx_seq_one_letter_code
_entity_poly.pdbx_strand_id
1 'polypeptide(L)'
;MTRTSLDLQPAVSIYRYEFEVFCNFVTSTCGQSKGCFIPSDPECYQGCNGMKYSWLQIDRNLMQIELAVDNPDTSEGFYVAVGFSEDDLMGDDSVIECSMLGGGPLSLKLSYNINSTTDPSTNGVPTNRRQFKAGSEFFLNSTTTNTDGHVYCSAALNVTAAAEAGLLRINFTQPYYLLMANGPTTDTGKHDINNR
;
A
#
# COMPACT_ATOMS: atom_id res chain seq x y z
N MET A 1 74.78 6.47 6.80
CA MET A 1 74.40 7.39 5.72
C MET A 1 73.48 6.61 4.79
N THR A 2 72.17 6.74 4.96
CA THR A 2 71.09 6.46 3.98
C THR A 2 69.74 6.74 4.66
N ARG A 3 69.13 7.90 4.34
CA ARG A 3 67.72 8.18 4.57
C ARG A 3 66.98 7.74 3.32
N THR A 4 66.03 6.83 3.44
CA THR A 4 65.03 6.57 2.39
C THR A 4 63.79 7.39 2.74
N SER A 5 63.48 8.37 1.90
CA SER A 5 62.23 9.11 1.93
C SER A 5 61.09 8.18 1.49
N LEU A 6 60.14 7.91 2.37
CA LEU A 6 58.83 7.39 1.97
C LEU A 6 57.95 8.58 1.64
N ASP A 7 57.68 8.75 0.35
CA ASP A 7 56.64 9.64 -0.16
C ASP A 7 55.27 9.19 0.36
N LEU A 8 54.66 10.03 1.20
CA LEU A 8 53.26 9.91 1.58
C LEU A 8 52.41 10.47 0.46
N GLN A 9 51.83 9.61 -0.38
CA GLN A 9 50.71 10.01 -1.23
C GLN A 9 49.44 10.17 -0.37
N PRO A 10 48.63 11.21 -0.59
CA PRO A 10 47.36 11.34 0.12
C PRO A 10 46.40 10.23 -0.31
N ALA A 11 45.83 9.52 0.66
CA ALA A 11 44.74 8.58 0.42
C ALA A 11 43.49 9.37 0.01
N VAL A 12 43.08 9.25 -1.26
CA VAL A 12 41.81 9.79 -1.75
C VAL A 12 40.74 8.71 -1.56
N SER A 13 39.81 8.92 -0.64
CA SER A 13 38.58 8.11 -0.58
C SER A 13 37.59 8.64 -1.60
N ILE A 14 37.35 7.86 -2.65
CA ILE A 14 36.27 8.09 -3.62
C ILE A 14 35.04 7.37 -3.08
N TYR A 15 34.10 8.13 -2.52
CA TYR A 15 32.77 7.60 -2.18
C TYR A 15 31.93 7.55 -3.46
N ARG A 16 31.68 6.34 -3.96
CA ARG A 16 30.68 6.13 -5.01
C ARG A 16 29.33 6.05 -4.32
N TYR A 17 28.53 7.11 -4.42
CA TYR A 17 27.11 7.05 -4.06
C TYR A 17 26.40 6.24 -5.15
N GLU A 18 26.15 4.96 -4.90
CA GLU A 18 25.08 4.26 -5.60
C GLU A 18 23.78 4.70 -4.93
N PHE A 19 22.90 5.36 -5.69
CA PHE A 19 21.54 5.60 -5.26
C PHE A 19 20.83 4.24 -5.23
N GLU A 20 20.85 3.58 -4.08
CA GLU A 20 19.92 2.48 -3.82
C GLU A 20 18.52 3.11 -3.74
N VAL A 21 17.67 2.81 -4.73
CA VAL A 21 16.25 3.07 -4.61
C VAL A 21 15.73 2.09 -3.54
N PHE A 22 15.69 2.55 -2.29
CA PHE A 22 15.13 1.76 -1.21
C PHE A 22 13.62 1.58 -1.47
N CYS A 23 13.21 0.39 -1.91
CA CYS A 23 11.81 -0.03 -2.02
C CYS A 23 11.26 -0.41 -0.64
N ASN A 24 11.44 0.49 0.33
CA ASN A 24 11.10 0.27 1.73
C ASN A 24 10.26 1.43 2.25
N PHE A 25 9.34 1.12 3.16
CA PHE A 25 8.52 2.14 3.82
C PHE A 25 9.37 3.01 4.74
N VAL A 26 9.52 4.30 4.40
CA VAL A 26 10.32 5.25 5.19
C VAL A 26 9.45 5.91 6.27
N THR A 27 9.65 5.58 7.55
CA THR A 27 8.86 6.14 8.65
C THR A 27 9.35 7.51 9.13
N SER A 28 10.61 7.87 8.86
CA SER A 28 11.22 9.11 9.37
C SER A 28 10.58 10.40 8.85
N THR A 29 9.85 10.34 7.73
CA THR A 29 9.15 11.48 7.12
C THR A 29 7.67 11.57 7.51
N CYS A 30 7.16 10.59 8.27
CA CYS A 30 5.79 10.59 8.79
C CYS A 30 5.55 11.80 9.71
N GLY A 31 4.43 12.49 9.51
CA GLY A 31 4.07 13.69 10.29
C GLY A 31 4.91 14.93 9.96
N GLN A 32 5.87 14.82 9.05
CA GLN A 32 6.70 15.92 8.59
C GLN A 32 6.37 16.30 7.15
N SER A 33 6.65 15.40 6.21
CA SER A 33 6.41 15.63 4.78
C SER A 33 5.36 14.70 4.19
N LYS A 34 4.93 13.66 4.89
CA LYS A 34 3.83 12.78 4.48
C LYS A 34 2.96 12.36 5.66
N GLY A 35 1.70 12.03 5.36
CA GLY A 35 0.82 11.35 6.30
C GLY A 35 1.16 9.88 6.37
N CYS A 36 1.00 9.28 7.54
CA CYS A 36 1.21 7.85 7.75
C CYS A 36 0.12 7.29 8.65
N PHE A 37 -0.30 6.07 8.35
CA PHE A 37 -1.12 5.25 9.21
C PHE A 37 -0.39 3.93 9.43
N ILE A 38 -0.01 3.69 10.69
CA ILE A 38 0.78 2.53 11.11
C ILE A 38 0.04 1.96 12.31
N PRO A 39 -0.98 1.09 12.10
CA PRO A 39 -1.71 0.51 13.20
C PRO A 39 -0.79 -0.39 14.05
N SER A 40 -1.05 -0.44 15.35
CA SER A 40 -0.26 -1.22 16.30
C SER A 40 -1.15 -2.06 17.21
N ASP A 41 -0.66 -3.22 17.62
CA ASP A 41 -1.41 -4.09 18.53
C ASP A 41 -1.68 -3.38 19.86
N PRO A 42 -2.88 -3.55 20.47
CA PRO A 42 -3.94 -4.52 20.12
C PRO A 42 -5.06 -3.95 19.22
N GLU A 43 -4.84 -2.85 18.51
CA GLU A 43 -5.90 -2.15 17.74
C GLU A 43 -6.41 -2.99 16.55
N CYS A 44 -5.59 -3.91 16.05
CA CYS A 44 -5.96 -4.79 14.95
C CYS A 44 -6.59 -6.08 15.43
N TYR A 45 -7.76 -6.39 14.86
CA TYR A 45 -8.32 -7.74 14.95
C TYR A 45 -7.37 -8.74 14.26
N GLN A 46 -6.97 -9.79 14.99
CA GLN A 46 -6.00 -10.81 14.57
C GLN A 46 -4.56 -10.31 14.28
N GLY A 47 -4.21 -9.14 14.82
CA GLY A 47 -2.83 -8.61 14.79
C GLY A 47 -2.55 -7.71 13.59
N CYS A 48 -1.74 -6.67 13.80
CA CYS A 48 -1.47 -5.67 12.77
C CYS A 48 -0.46 -6.10 11.70
N ASN A 49 0.33 -7.17 11.95
CA ASN A 49 1.29 -7.76 11.01
C ASN A 49 2.22 -6.73 10.32
N GLY A 50 2.57 -5.65 11.02
CA GLY A 50 3.42 -4.59 10.47
C GLY A 50 2.82 -3.84 9.27
N MET A 51 1.49 -3.84 9.12
CA MET A 51 0.79 -3.03 8.10
C MET A 51 1.16 -1.55 8.23
N LYS A 52 1.47 -0.92 7.10
CA LYS A 52 1.82 0.50 7.01
C LYS A 52 1.19 1.09 5.75
N TYR A 53 0.60 2.27 5.89
CA TYR A 53 0.14 3.09 4.78
C TYR A 53 0.73 4.50 4.91
N SER A 54 1.14 5.10 3.79
CA SER A 54 1.51 6.50 3.74
C SER A 54 0.87 7.19 2.54
N TRP A 55 0.66 8.49 2.69
CA TRP A 55 0.19 9.34 1.60
C TRP A 55 0.87 10.70 1.63
N LEU A 56 1.13 11.22 0.43
CA LEU A 56 1.61 12.58 0.21
C LEU A 56 0.86 13.17 -0.99
N GLN A 57 0.10 14.23 -0.74
CA GLN A 57 -0.53 14.99 -1.82
C GLN A 57 0.56 15.75 -2.59
N ILE A 58 0.82 15.37 -3.85
CA ILE A 58 1.80 16.05 -4.70
C ILE A 58 1.19 17.34 -5.23
N ASP A 59 -0.01 17.25 -5.78
CA ASP A 59 -0.84 18.37 -6.24
C ASP A 59 -2.32 17.99 -6.13
N ARG A 60 -3.26 18.78 -6.68
CA ARG A 60 -4.70 18.46 -6.58
C ARG A 60 -5.14 17.15 -7.23
N ASN A 61 -4.36 16.62 -8.16
CA ASN A 61 -4.69 15.44 -8.96
C ASN A 61 -3.91 14.20 -8.53
N LEU A 62 -2.68 14.38 -8.06
CA LEU A 62 -1.75 13.28 -7.76
C LEU A 62 -1.49 13.13 -6.26
N MET A 63 -1.56 11.89 -5.81
CA MET A 63 -1.18 11.48 -4.47
C MET A 63 -0.12 10.38 -4.56
N GLN A 64 1.05 10.60 -3.97
CA GLN A 64 2.01 9.52 -3.75
C GLN A 64 1.51 8.65 -2.61
N ILE A 65 1.47 7.34 -2.83
CA ILE A 65 1.09 6.36 -1.81
C ILE A 65 2.18 5.33 -1.58
N GLU A 66 2.17 4.74 -0.39
CA GLU A 66 2.92 3.53 -0.07
C GLU A 66 2.05 2.58 0.78
N LEU A 67 2.07 1.30 0.46
CA LEU A 67 1.48 0.22 1.23
C LEU A 67 2.57 -0.80 1.56
N ALA A 68 2.65 -1.23 2.80
CA ALA A 68 3.56 -2.29 3.20
C ALA A 68 2.95 -3.19 4.27
N VAL A 69 3.47 -4.41 4.37
CA VAL A 69 3.17 -5.37 5.43
C VAL A 69 4.41 -6.22 5.71
N ASP A 70 4.56 -6.67 6.95
CA ASP A 70 5.67 -7.51 7.37
C ASP A 70 5.20 -8.96 7.57
N ASN A 71 5.99 -9.90 7.08
CA ASN A 71 5.79 -11.34 7.11
C ASN A 71 4.39 -11.84 6.66
N PRO A 72 3.86 -11.40 5.50
CA PRO A 72 2.60 -11.93 5.01
C PRO A 72 2.74 -13.40 4.59
N ASP A 73 1.69 -14.19 4.83
CA ASP A 73 1.53 -15.47 4.15
C ASP A 73 1.19 -15.22 2.68
N THR A 74 2.10 -15.63 1.80
CA THR A 74 2.01 -15.40 0.35
C THR A 74 1.84 -16.69 -0.44
N SER A 75 1.64 -17.82 0.24
CA SER A 75 1.63 -19.16 -0.37
C SER A 75 0.50 -19.40 -1.37
N GLU A 76 -0.70 -18.84 -1.11
CA GLU A 76 -1.90 -19.03 -1.94
C GLU A 76 -2.39 -17.73 -2.62
N GLY A 77 -1.58 -16.68 -2.56
CA GLY A 77 -1.99 -15.32 -2.92
C GLY A 77 -2.25 -14.46 -1.68
N PHE A 78 -2.05 -13.16 -1.82
CA PHE A 78 -1.99 -12.24 -0.70
C PHE A 78 -2.57 -10.87 -1.07
N TYR A 79 -3.09 -10.13 -0.09
CA TYR A 79 -3.39 -8.71 -0.22
C TYR A 79 -3.05 -7.91 1.06
N VAL A 80 -2.66 -6.65 0.85
CA VAL A 80 -2.71 -5.58 1.87
C VAL A 80 -3.49 -4.42 1.28
N ALA A 81 -4.40 -3.85 2.06
CA ALA A 81 -5.32 -2.84 1.58
C ALA A 81 -5.58 -1.74 2.62
N VAL A 82 -5.95 -0.57 2.11
CA VAL A 82 -6.49 0.53 2.89
C VAL A 82 -7.83 0.97 2.29
N GLY A 83 -8.87 0.96 3.12
CA GLY A 83 -10.18 1.49 2.85
C GLY A 83 -10.32 2.91 3.37
N PHE A 84 -11.08 3.72 2.63
CA PHE A 84 -11.48 5.07 3.02
C PHE A 84 -12.97 5.04 3.32
N SER A 85 -13.31 5.20 4.59
CA SER A 85 -14.69 5.07 5.09
C SER A 85 -15.20 6.36 5.73
N GLU A 86 -16.51 6.55 5.71
CA GLU A 86 -17.22 7.60 6.43
C GLU A 86 -17.53 7.19 7.90
N ASP A 87 -17.33 5.92 8.25
CA ASP A 87 -17.51 5.36 9.59
C ASP A 87 -16.37 4.38 9.97
N ASP A 88 -16.45 3.78 11.16
CA ASP A 88 -15.46 2.82 11.66
C ASP A 88 -15.67 1.39 11.13
N LEU A 89 -16.35 1.26 9.99
CA LEU A 89 -16.80 0.00 9.43
C LEU A 89 -16.23 -0.22 8.03
N MET A 90 -15.75 -1.43 7.75
CA MET A 90 -15.21 -1.86 6.43
C MET A 90 -16.26 -1.99 5.31
N GLY A 91 -17.43 -1.38 5.47
CA GLY A 91 -18.66 -1.63 4.71
C GLY A 91 -18.56 -1.30 3.22
N ASP A 92 -19.17 -0.20 2.82
CA ASP A 92 -19.33 0.20 1.42
C ASP A 92 -18.24 1.20 1.01
N ASP A 93 -16.98 0.77 1.02
CA ASP A 93 -15.80 1.64 0.98
C ASP A 93 -14.96 1.54 -0.29
N SER A 94 -14.35 2.66 -0.69
CA SER A 94 -13.30 2.64 -1.73
C SER A 94 -12.00 2.15 -1.12
N VAL A 95 -11.32 1.27 -1.83
CA VAL A 95 -10.14 0.57 -1.32
C VAL A 95 -8.98 0.68 -2.31
N ILE A 96 -7.82 1.08 -1.79
CA ILE A 96 -6.54 0.90 -2.47
C ILE A 96 -5.95 -0.40 -1.96
N GLU A 97 -5.59 -1.28 -2.88
CA GLU A 97 -5.08 -2.60 -2.56
C GLU A 97 -3.79 -2.87 -3.30
N CYS A 98 -2.84 -3.49 -2.62
CA CYS A 98 -1.73 -4.19 -3.25
C CYS A 98 -1.87 -5.69 -3.06
N SER A 99 -1.87 -6.46 -4.15
CA SER A 99 -2.21 -7.87 -4.09
C SER A 99 -1.50 -8.73 -5.13
N MET A 100 -1.31 -9.99 -4.76
CA MET A 100 -0.79 -11.08 -5.58
C MET A 100 -1.91 -12.11 -5.76
N LEU A 101 -2.45 -12.21 -6.98
CA LEU A 101 -3.56 -13.12 -7.28
C LEU A 101 -3.05 -14.44 -7.83
N GLY A 102 -3.44 -15.56 -7.22
CA GLY A 102 -3.09 -16.91 -7.70
C GLY A 102 -1.59 -17.11 -7.91
N GLY A 103 -0.76 -16.52 -7.04
CA GLY A 103 0.71 -16.52 -7.17
C GLY A 103 1.27 -15.68 -8.33
N GLY A 104 0.45 -14.85 -8.98
CA GLY A 104 0.87 -13.93 -10.04
C GLY A 104 1.73 -12.75 -9.53
N PRO A 105 2.07 -11.78 -10.39
CA PRO A 105 2.83 -10.62 -9.95
C PRO A 105 2.00 -9.75 -8.98
N LEU A 106 2.69 -9.15 -8.02
CA LEU A 106 2.13 -8.15 -7.13
C LEU A 106 1.70 -6.91 -7.93
N SER A 107 0.54 -6.33 -7.62
CA SER A 107 0.01 -5.17 -8.35
C SER A 107 -0.91 -4.31 -7.50
N LEU A 108 -0.88 -2.99 -7.75
CA LEU A 108 -1.80 -2.01 -7.17
C LEU A 108 -3.12 -1.95 -7.95
N LYS A 109 -4.22 -1.88 -7.21
CA LYS A 109 -5.59 -1.88 -7.74
C LYS A 109 -6.48 -0.98 -6.89
N LEU A 110 -7.47 -0.38 -7.56
CA LEU A 110 -8.64 0.15 -6.87
C LEU A 110 -9.69 -0.94 -6.81
N SER A 111 -10.31 -1.09 -5.64
CA SER A 111 -11.39 -2.02 -5.39
C SER A 111 -12.47 -1.34 -4.53
N TYR A 112 -13.58 -2.03 -4.33
CA TYR A 112 -14.69 -1.51 -3.54
C TYR A 112 -15.18 -2.60 -2.60
N ASN A 113 -15.20 -2.31 -1.30
CA ASN A 113 -15.86 -3.18 -0.35
C ASN A 113 -17.37 -3.02 -0.50
N ILE A 114 -18.09 -4.15 -0.46
CA ILE A 114 -19.54 -4.16 -0.52
C ILE A 114 -20.07 -4.78 0.76
N ASN A 115 -20.90 -4.02 1.47
CA ASN A 115 -21.64 -4.52 2.61
C ASN A 115 -22.69 -5.54 2.14
N SER A 116 -22.60 -6.74 2.70
CA SER A 116 -23.48 -7.83 2.28
C SER A 116 -24.93 -7.71 2.68
N THR A 117 -25.22 -6.90 3.69
CA THR A 117 -26.58 -6.73 4.20
C THR A 117 -27.39 -5.77 3.33
N THR A 118 -26.73 -4.97 2.50
CA THR A 118 -27.35 -3.93 1.67
C THR A 118 -27.31 -4.25 0.18
N ASP A 119 -26.38 -5.09 -0.28
CA ASP A 119 -26.28 -5.50 -1.70
C ASP A 119 -26.71 -6.98 -1.92
N PRO A 120 -27.85 -7.23 -2.59
CA PRO A 120 -28.34 -8.59 -2.88
C PRO A 120 -27.37 -9.45 -3.72
N SER A 121 -26.44 -8.85 -4.46
CA SER A 121 -25.47 -9.55 -5.30
C SER A 121 -24.41 -10.31 -4.51
N THR A 122 -24.30 -10.02 -3.21
CA THR A 122 -23.35 -10.63 -2.28
C THR A 122 -23.87 -11.90 -1.62
N ASN A 123 -25.17 -12.23 -1.78
CA ASN A 123 -25.85 -13.32 -1.07
C ASN A 123 -25.62 -13.30 0.46
N GLY A 124 -25.46 -12.12 1.07
CA GLY A 124 -25.22 -11.99 2.51
C GLY A 124 -23.80 -12.30 2.97
N VAL A 125 -22.83 -12.36 2.04
CA VAL A 125 -21.40 -12.52 2.35
C VAL A 125 -20.64 -11.23 2.00
N PRO A 126 -20.08 -10.50 2.99
CA PRO A 126 -19.33 -9.28 2.72
C PRO A 126 -18.17 -9.59 1.78
N THR A 127 -18.03 -8.79 0.73
CA THR A 127 -17.08 -9.11 -0.34
C THR A 127 -16.40 -7.85 -0.85
N ASN A 128 -15.09 -7.95 -1.07
CA ASN A 128 -14.40 -6.97 -1.88
C ASN A 128 -14.67 -7.25 -3.37
N ARG A 129 -15.22 -6.25 -4.07
CA ARG A 129 -15.44 -6.29 -5.51
C ARG A 129 -14.27 -5.60 -6.22
N ARG A 130 -13.47 -6.39 -6.89
CA ARG A 130 -12.46 -5.91 -7.83
C ARG A 130 -13.04 -5.80 -9.23
N GLN A 131 -12.81 -4.67 -9.89
CA GLN A 131 -13.08 -4.52 -11.32
C GLN A 131 -11.78 -4.84 -12.06
N PHE A 132 -11.78 -5.89 -12.88
CA PHE A 132 -10.57 -6.43 -13.55
C PHE A 132 -9.83 -5.42 -14.45
N LYS A 133 -10.46 -4.30 -14.81
CA LYS A 133 -9.91 -3.28 -15.73
C LYS A 133 -10.00 -1.83 -15.25
N ALA A 134 -10.49 -1.55 -14.05
CA ALA A 134 -10.90 -0.17 -13.77
C ALA A 134 -9.86 0.64 -12.97
N GLY A 135 -9.04 0.01 -12.13
CA GLY A 135 -8.26 0.76 -11.14
C GLY A 135 -6.77 0.92 -11.44
N SER A 136 -6.15 -0.08 -12.06
CA SER A 136 -4.68 -0.17 -12.12
C SER A 136 -4.06 0.91 -13.00
N GLU A 137 -4.78 1.38 -14.03
CA GLU A 137 -4.37 2.45 -14.94
C GLU A 137 -4.20 3.81 -14.24
N PHE A 138 -4.79 3.99 -13.06
CA PHE A 138 -4.67 5.23 -12.29
C PHE A 138 -3.42 5.27 -11.39
N PHE A 139 -2.68 4.17 -11.29
CA PHE A 139 -1.40 4.12 -10.59
C PHE A 139 -0.25 4.32 -11.58
N LEU A 140 0.45 5.44 -11.45
CA LEU A 140 1.59 5.81 -12.27
C LEU A 140 2.88 5.40 -11.57
N ASN A 141 3.86 4.94 -12.35
CA ASN A 141 5.21 4.57 -11.88
C ASN A 141 5.19 3.59 -10.70
N SER A 142 4.31 2.59 -10.77
CA SER A 142 4.16 1.61 -9.69
C SER A 142 5.45 0.85 -9.45
N THR A 143 5.82 0.74 -8.18
CA THR A 143 6.91 -0.11 -7.68
C THR A 143 6.30 -1.16 -6.76
N THR A 144 6.68 -2.41 -6.93
CA THR A 144 6.16 -3.54 -6.15
C THR A 144 7.30 -4.49 -5.81
N THR A 145 7.44 -4.84 -4.54
CA THR A 145 8.44 -5.81 -4.08
C THR A 145 7.83 -6.80 -3.10
N ASN A 146 8.31 -8.04 -3.18
CA ASN A 146 8.04 -9.11 -2.22
C ASN A 146 9.37 -9.82 -1.98
N THR A 147 10.11 -9.36 -0.97
CA THR A 147 11.47 -9.83 -0.67
C THR A 147 11.66 -9.89 0.84
N ASP A 148 12.34 -10.94 1.32
CA ASP A 148 12.71 -11.10 2.73
C ASP A 148 11.53 -10.99 3.72
N GLY A 149 10.36 -11.50 3.32
CA GLY A 149 9.15 -11.42 4.14
C GLY A 149 8.55 -10.01 4.20
N HIS A 150 8.95 -9.08 3.34
CA HIS A 150 8.35 -7.75 3.26
C HIS A 150 7.67 -7.55 1.90
N VAL A 151 6.39 -7.21 1.95
CA VAL A 151 5.64 -6.76 0.78
C VAL A 151 5.58 -5.24 0.83
N TYR A 152 5.96 -4.59 -0.27
CA TYR A 152 5.92 -3.13 -0.41
C TYR A 152 5.41 -2.75 -1.80
N CYS A 153 4.53 -1.74 -1.82
CA CYS A 153 3.96 -1.18 -3.03
C CYS A 153 3.91 0.33 -2.94
N SER A 154 4.30 1.02 -4.02
CA SER A 154 4.18 2.47 -4.10
C SER A 154 3.82 2.92 -5.51
N ALA A 155 3.15 4.06 -5.62
CA ALA A 155 2.79 4.68 -6.89
C ALA A 155 2.34 6.13 -6.67
N ALA A 156 2.35 6.90 -7.75
CA ALA A 156 1.55 8.12 -7.82
C ALA A 156 0.14 7.77 -8.32
N LEU A 157 -0.85 7.90 -7.45
CA LEU A 157 -2.27 7.68 -7.77
C LEU A 157 -2.86 8.96 -8.37
N ASN A 158 -3.47 8.84 -9.55
CA ASN A 158 -4.30 9.88 -10.15
C ASN A 158 -5.69 9.89 -9.50
N VAL A 159 -5.79 10.61 -8.38
CA VAL A 159 -6.95 10.69 -7.52
C VAL A 159 -8.15 11.29 -8.25
N THR A 160 -7.95 12.36 -9.03
CA THR A 160 -9.04 13.01 -9.77
C THR A 160 -9.61 12.09 -10.83
N ALA A 161 -8.76 11.46 -11.65
CA ALA A 161 -9.24 10.56 -12.70
C ALA A 161 -9.91 9.31 -12.12
N ALA A 162 -9.38 8.76 -11.03
CA ALA A 162 -9.99 7.63 -10.32
C ALA A 162 -11.37 8.00 -9.72
N ALA A 163 -11.51 9.22 -9.19
CA ALA A 163 -12.78 9.72 -8.66
C ALA A 163 -13.80 9.98 -9.78
N GLU A 164 -13.39 10.59 -10.90
CA GLU A 164 -14.24 10.80 -12.08
C GLU A 164 -14.71 9.48 -12.70
N ALA A 165 -13.87 8.43 -12.65
CA ALA A 165 -14.24 7.08 -13.04
C ALA A 165 -15.16 6.36 -12.03
N GLY A 166 -15.44 6.98 -10.88
CA GLY A 166 -16.32 6.44 -9.83
C GLY A 166 -15.68 5.32 -9.00
N LEU A 167 -14.36 5.18 -9.02
CA LEU A 167 -13.61 4.11 -8.36
C LEU A 167 -12.93 4.53 -7.07
N LEU A 168 -12.89 5.84 -6.81
CA LEU A 168 -12.34 6.40 -5.58
C LEU A 168 -13.30 7.45 -5.03
N ARG A 169 -14.05 7.09 -3.99
CA ARG A 169 -15.03 7.94 -3.34
C ARG A 169 -14.44 8.51 -2.06
N ILE A 170 -13.52 9.46 -2.20
CA ILE A 170 -12.90 10.15 -1.06
C ILE A 170 -13.23 11.62 -1.12
N ASN A 171 -13.76 12.15 -0.04
CA ASN A 171 -13.91 13.58 0.16
C ASN A 171 -12.87 14.10 1.16
N PHE A 172 -11.75 14.64 0.66
CA PHE A 172 -10.68 15.18 1.51
C PHE A 172 -11.07 16.44 2.30
N THR A 173 -12.29 16.99 2.11
CA THR A 173 -12.81 18.11 2.90
C THR A 173 -13.58 17.68 4.14
N GLN A 174 -13.84 16.38 4.29
CA GLN A 174 -14.51 15.80 5.46
C GLN A 174 -13.57 14.82 6.17
N PRO A 175 -13.73 14.65 7.49
CA PRO A 175 -13.04 13.57 8.18
C PRO A 175 -13.48 12.22 7.60
N TYR A 176 -12.52 11.32 7.45
CA TYR A 176 -12.74 9.94 7.02
C TYR A 176 -11.88 9.01 7.89
N TYR A 177 -12.29 7.75 7.96
CA TYR A 177 -11.54 6.69 8.61
C TYR A 177 -10.62 6.01 7.60
N LEU A 178 -9.40 5.73 8.03
CA LEU A 178 -8.49 4.83 7.32
C LEU A 178 -8.59 3.46 7.98
N LEU A 179 -9.02 2.47 7.20
CA LEU A 179 -9.19 1.11 7.68
C LEU A 179 -8.23 0.20 6.92
N MET A 180 -7.35 -0.51 7.61
CA MET A 180 -6.37 -1.40 6.97
C MET A 180 -6.70 -2.86 7.22
N ALA A 181 -6.45 -3.69 6.20
CA ALA A 181 -6.55 -5.13 6.30
C ALA A 181 -5.46 -5.80 5.45
N ASN A 182 -5.07 -7.00 5.86
CA ASN A 182 -4.24 -7.89 5.08
C ASN A 182 -4.74 -9.32 5.22
N GLY A 183 -4.43 -10.17 4.26
CA GLY A 183 -4.77 -11.58 4.35
C GLY A 183 -4.59 -12.34 3.04
N PRO A 184 -5.02 -13.62 3.02
CA PRO A 184 -4.99 -14.43 1.82
C PRO A 184 -6.00 -13.92 0.78
N THR A 185 -5.75 -14.21 -0.49
CA THR A 185 -6.70 -13.92 -1.57
C THR A 185 -6.76 -15.07 -2.57
N THR A 186 -7.84 -15.16 -3.34
CA THR A 186 -8.01 -16.18 -4.39
C THR A 186 -7.53 -15.68 -5.75
N ASP A 187 -7.47 -16.55 -6.75
CA ASP A 187 -7.15 -16.19 -8.15
C ASP A 187 -8.03 -15.07 -8.72
N THR A 188 -9.26 -14.93 -8.20
CA THR A 188 -10.22 -13.89 -8.61
C THR A 188 -10.11 -12.60 -7.81
N GLY A 189 -9.24 -12.57 -6.79
CA GLY A 189 -9.08 -11.44 -5.89
C GLY A 189 -10.22 -11.24 -4.88
N LYS A 190 -11.17 -12.18 -4.81
CA LYS A 190 -12.17 -12.15 -3.74
C LYS A 190 -11.49 -12.47 -2.41
N HIS A 191 -11.75 -11.62 -1.43
CA HIS A 191 -11.39 -11.82 -0.04
C HIS A 191 -12.56 -11.41 0.86
N ASP A 192 -12.62 -12.02 2.03
CA ASP A 192 -13.61 -11.71 3.07
C ASP A 192 -13.24 -10.37 3.72
N ILE A 193 -14.24 -9.51 3.93
CA ILE A 193 -14.10 -8.19 4.58
C ILE A 193 -14.66 -8.19 6.02
N ASN A 194 -15.09 -9.34 6.55
CA ASN A 194 -15.63 -9.54 7.89
C ASN A 194 -14.60 -9.43 9.03
N ASN A 195 -13.55 -8.61 8.89
CA ASN A 195 -12.51 -8.50 9.91
C ASN A 195 -12.93 -7.63 11.13
N ARG A 196 -14.19 -7.75 11.57
CA ARG A 196 -14.78 -7.04 12.71
C ARG A 196 -15.11 -7.97 13.86
#